data_AF-A0A254RBM2-F1
#
_entry.id   AF-A0A254RBM2-F1
#
_cell.length_a   1.000
_cell.length_b   1.000
_cell.length_c   1.000
_cell.angle_alpha   90.00
_cell.angle_beta   90.00
_cell.angle_gamma   90.00
#
_symmetry.space_group_name_H-M   'P 1'
#
loop_
_entity.id
_entity.type
_entity.pdbx_description
1 polymer ?
#
loop_
_entity_poly.entity_id
_entity_poly.type
_entity_poly.pdbx_seq_one_letter_code
_entity_poly.pdbx_strand_id
1 'polypeptide(L)'
;MKKSIAKYFVVFVLFAAAFNLAGCAILLNVKKDTQDIIIVAEDGGVYDFYVDNSIVCRNTDRCVYVHSKGTPCQHTFDLKRGDDIYGTLFYGYWEEKSTLAKMMSVSKREDNACPEEWEGEAIHVIVEIDPDIDGREDSAAR
;
A
#
# COMPACT_ATOMS: atom_id res chain seq x y z
N MET A 1 -53.27 17.30 16.85
CA MET A 1 -52.06 17.40 16.00
C MET A 1 -50.88 16.51 16.45
N LYS A 2 -51.07 15.35 17.12
CA LYS A 2 -49.96 14.49 17.58
C LYS A 2 -49.67 13.24 16.72
N LYS A 3 -50.57 12.84 15.82
CA LYS A 3 -50.45 11.59 15.03
C LYS A 3 -49.53 11.69 13.79
N SER A 4 -49.16 12.90 13.36
CA SER A 4 -48.35 13.09 12.14
C SER A 4 -46.86 12.87 12.37
N ILE A 5 -46.33 13.37 13.50
CA ILE A 5 -44.89 13.37 13.82
C ILE A 5 -44.34 11.94 13.96
N ALA A 6 -45.12 11.03 14.57
CA ALA A 6 -44.71 9.63 14.72
C ALA A 6 -44.51 8.90 13.38
N LYS A 7 -45.30 9.23 12.35
CA LYS A 7 -45.16 8.63 11.02
C LYS A 7 -43.89 9.10 10.30
N TYR A 8 -43.57 10.39 10.39
CA TYR A 8 -42.33 10.93 9.82
C TYR A 8 -41.08 10.41 10.56
N PHE A 9 -41.18 10.21 11.88
CA PHE A 9 -40.08 9.67 12.67
C PHE A 9 -39.76 8.21 12.28
N VAL A 10 -40.78 7.38 12.07
CA VAL A 10 -40.60 5.99 11.62
C VAL A 10 -39.98 5.94 10.21
N VAL A 11 -40.42 6.81 9.30
CA VAL A 11 -39.84 6.90 7.95
C VAL A 11 -38.38 7.36 8.01
N PHE A 12 -38.06 8.34 8.87
CA PHE A 12 -36.70 8.83 9.04
C PHE A 12 -35.76 7.76 9.61
N VAL A 13 -36.21 6.99 10.61
CA VAL A 13 -35.44 5.88 11.20
C VAL A 13 -35.22 4.75 10.18
N LEU A 14 -36.22 4.43 9.36
CA LEU A 14 -36.08 3.43 8.29
C LEU A 14 -35.09 3.87 7.20
N PHE A 15 -35.11 5.14 6.80
CA PHE A 15 -34.13 5.69 5.87
C PHE A 15 -32.72 5.72 6.45
N ALA A 16 -32.55 6.11 7.72
CA ALA A 16 -31.25 6.12 8.38
C ALA A 16 -30.66 4.71 8.54
N ALA A 17 -31.50 3.70 8.83
CA ALA A 17 -31.08 2.31 8.91
C ALA A 17 -30.66 1.75 7.53
N ALA A 18 -31.41 2.08 6.47
CA ALA A 18 -31.07 1.67 5.10
C ALA A 18 -29.75 2.30 4.60
N PHE A 19 -29.52 3.58 4.92
CA PHE A 19 -28.27 4.28 4.58
C PHE A 19 -27.06 3.73 5.35
N ASN A 20 -27.21 3.36 6.62
CA ASN A 20 -26.12 2.76 7.40
C ASN A 20 -25.73 1.37 6.89
N LEU A 21 -26.71 0.53 6.53
CA LEU A 21 -26.44 -0.81 5.98
C LEU A 21 -25.77 -0.76 4.59
N ALA A 22 -26.20 0.15 3.72
CA ALA A 22 -25.57 0.34 2.41
C ALA A 22 -24.17 0.97 2.50
N GLY A 23 -23.98 1.93 3.43
CA GLY A 23 -22.68 2.59 3.63
C GLY A 23 -21.58 1.65 4.14
N CYS A 24 -21.90 0.73 5.05
CA CYS A 24 -20.94 -0.26 5.55
C CYS A 24 -20.51 -1.27 4.48
N ALA A 25 -21.42 -1.66 3.57
CA ALA A 25 -21.09 -2.59 2.48
C ALA A 25 -20.12 -2.00 1.45
N ILE A 26 -20.16 -0.68 1.22
CA ILE A 26 -19.25 0.00 0.29
C ILE A 26 -17.83 0.01 0.86
N LEU A 27 -17.67 0.32 2.16
CA LEU A 27 -16.35 0.34 2.83
C LEU A 27 -15.69 -1.05 2.86
N LEU A 28 -16.47 -2.13 3.00
CA LEU A 28 -15.96 -3.51 2.99
C LEU A 28 -15.51 -3.99 1.60
N ASN A 29 -16.09 -3.46 0.52
CA ASN A 29 -15.69 -3.84 -0.84
C ASN A 29 -14.38 -3.17 -1.26
N VAL A 30 -14.10 -1.94 -0.81
CA VAL A 30 -12.86 -1.22 -1.14
C VAL A 30 -11.62 -1.95 -0.57
N LYS A 31 -11.70 -2.49 0.65
CA LYS A 31 -10.60 -3.28 1.24
C LYS A 31 -10.28 -4.57 0.49
N LYS A 32 -11.19 -5.12 -0.32
CA LYS A 32 -10.92 -6.35 -1.08
C LYS A 32 -10.01 -6.11 -2.29
N ASP A 33 -9.95 -4.87 -2.77
CA ASP A 33 -9.24 -4.50 -4.01
C ASP A 33 -7.90 -3.83 -3.78
N THR A 34 -7.49 -3.64 -2.53
CA THR A 34 -6.21 -2.99 -2.21
C THR A 34 -5.33 -3.87 -1.33
N GLN A 35 -4.04 -3.55 -1.29
CA GLN A 35 -3.05 -4.12 -0.38
C GLN A 35 -2.24 -2.99 0.24
N ASP A 36 -2.05 -3.05 1.54
CA ASP A 36 -1.21 -2.09 2.25
C ASP A 36 0.23 -2.63 2.26
N ILE A 37 1.16 -1.81 1.77
CA ILE A 37 2.59 -2.08 1.71
C ILE A 37 3.28 -1.11 2.67
N ILE A 38 3.89 -1.66 3.71
CA ILE A 38 4.64 -0.93 4.72
C ILE A 38 6.10 -0.90 4.28
N ILE A 39 6.59 0.30 3.97
CA ILE A 39 7.96 0.55 3.54
C ILE A 39 8.74 1.09 4.74
N VAL A 40 9.88 0.47 5.04
CA VAL A 40 10.83 0.91 6.08
C VAL A 40 12.25 0.88 5.53
N ALA A 41 13.10 1.72 6.10
CA ALA A 41 14.53 1.70 5.83
C ALA A 41 15.22 0.61 6.68
N GLU A 42 16.23 -0.07 6.12
CA GLU A 42 17.01 -1.09 6.83
C GLU A 42 17.67 -0.55 8.11
N ASP A 43 18.17 0.69 8.06
CA ASP A 43 18.82 1.38 9.18
C ASP A 43 17.82 1.92 10.23
N GLY A 44 16.51 1.81 9.98
CA GLY A 44 15.46 2.41 10.81
C GLY A 44 15.48 3.95 10.83
N GLY A 45 16.18 4.58 9.88
CA GLY A 45 16.33 6.02 9.79
C GLY A 45 15.08 6.72 9.26
N VAL A 46 15.10 8.05 9.35
CA VAL A 46 14.01 8.91 8.86
C VAL A 46 14.31 9.38 7.44
N TYR A 47 13.34 9.22 6.53
CA TYR A 47 13.47 9.52 5.10
C TYR A 47 12.17 10.08 4.50
N ASP A 48 12.30 10.67 3.31
CA ASP A 48 11.19 10.88 2.38
C ASP A 48 11.05 9.63 1.51
N PHE A 49 9.88 9.00 1.52
CA PHE A 49 9.58 7.78 0.76
C PHE A 49 8.90 8.12 -0.55
N TYR A 50 9.49 7.64 -1.64
CA TYR A 50 8.95 7.78 -3.00
C TYR A 50 8.54 6.42 -3.54
N VAL A 51 7.42 6.41 -4.26
CA VAL A 51 6.94 5.26 -5.03
C VAL A 51 6.77 5.73 -6.48
N ASP A 52 7.45 5.08 -7.41
CA ASP A 52 7.40 5.41 -8.84
C ASP A 52 7.65 6.92 -9.10
N ASN A 53 8.72 7.44 -8.49
CA ASN A 53 9.13 8.86 -8.50
C ASN A 53 8.15 9.86 -7.86
N SER A 54 7.07 9.38 -7.24
CA SER A 54 6.09 10.22 -6.55
C SER A 54 6.24 10.11 -5.04
N ILE A 55 6.28 11.24 -4.36
CA ILE A 55 6.41 11.24 -2.90
C ILE A 55 5.13 10.74 -2.24
N VAL A 56 5.27 9.79 -1.31
CA VAL A 56 4.14 9.17 -0.59
C VAL A 56 4.17 9.55 0.88
N CYS A 57 5.33 9.49 1.53
CA CYS A 57 5.52 9.94 2.90
C CYS A 57 6.73 10.85 3.03
N ARG A 58 6.67 11.81 3.95
CA ARG A 58 7.77 12.75 4.24
C ARG A 58 8.29 12.57 5.64
N ASN A 59 9.61 12.64 5.80
CA ASN A 59 10.32 12.73 7.08
C ASN A 59 9.73 11.79 8.15
N THR A 60 9.65 10.50 7.81
CA THR A 60 9.15 9.43 8.70
C THR A 60 10.11 8.25 8.67
N ASP A 61 10.03 7.35 9.64
CA ASP A 61 10.77 6.09 9.70
C ASP A 61 10.00 4.93 9.04
N ARG A 62 8.70 5.15 8.78
CA ARG A 62 7.77 4.17 8.22
C ARG A 62 6.77 4.85 7.29
N CYS A 63 6.50 4.24 6.14
CA CYS A 63 5.49 4.68 5.19
C CYS A 63 4.50 3.56 4.86
N VAL A 64 3.22 3.90 4.66
CA VAL A 64 2.20 2.96 4.18
C VAL A 64 1.78 3.39 2.79
N TYR A 65 2.04 2.54 1.81
CA TYR A 65 1.60 2.69 0.43
C TYR A 65 0.44 1.73 0.15
N VAL A 66 -0.63 2.24 -0.47
CA VAL A 66 -1.82 1.44 -0.78
C VAL A 66 -1.78 1.06 -2.26
N HIS A 67 -1.52 -0.21 -2.54
CA HIS A 67 -1.55 -0.78 -3.89
C HIS A 67 -2.94 -1.22 -4.30
N SER A 68 -3.30 -1.06 -5.56
CA SER A 68 -4.54 -1.59 -6.14
C SER A 68 -4.28 -2.95 -6.81
N LYS A 69 -5.02 -3.98 -6.42
CA LYS A 69 -5.02 -5.30 -7.08
C LYS A 69 -5.56 -5.25 -8.52
N GLY A 70 -6.03 -4.09 -8.97
CA GLY A 70 -6.41 -3.85 -10.37
C GLY A 70 -5.23 -3.55 -11.30
N THR A 71 -4.05 -3.22 -10.76
CA THR A 71 -2.84 -2.85 -11.50
C THR A 71 -1.69 -3.79 -11.18
N PRO A 72 -0.77 -4.07 -12.13
CA PRO A 72 0.40 -4.89 -11.87
C PRO A 72 1.19 -4.38 -10.67
N CYS A 73 1.61 -5.28 -9.77
CA CYS A 73 2.53 -4.94 -8.70
C CYS A 73 3.95 -4.86 -9.25
N GLN A 74 4.36 -3.66 -9.63
CA GLN A 74 5.70 -3.37 -10.14
C GLN A 74 6.04 -1.93 -9.74
N HIS A 75 6.74 -1.79 -8.62
CA HIS A 75 7.01 -0.49 -8.01
C HIS A 75 8.49 -0.29 -7.75
N THR A 76 8.97 0.92 -7.95
CA THR A 76 10.27 1.36 -7.47
C THR A 76 10.07 2.17 -6.19
N PHE A 77 10.70 1.75 -5.11
CA PHE A 77 10.70 2.44 -3.82
C PHE A 77 12.04 3.13 -3.62
N ASP A 78 12.05 4.45 -3.51
CA ASP A 78 13.25 5.23 -3.21
C ASP A 78 13.14 5.87 -1.83
N LEU A 79 14.24 5.85 -1.10
CA LEU A 79 14.44 6.60 0.14
C LEU A 79 15.30 7.82 -0.14
N LYS A 80 14.80 9.02 0.19
CA LYS A 80 15.54 10.27 -0.03
C LYS A 80 15.71 11.08 1.25
N ARG A 81 16.79 11.85 1.32
CA ARG A 81 16.91 13.01 2.22
C ARG A 81 17.35 14.20 1.40
N GLY A 82 16.47 15.20 1.29
CA GLY A 82 16.70 16.30 0.34
C GLY A 82 16.70 15.77 -1.10
N ASP A 83 17.77 16.05 -1.83
CA ASP A 83 17.91 15.67 -3.24
C ASP A 83 18.63 14.31 -3.43
N ASP A 84 19.22 13.76 -2.37
CA ASP A 84 20.02 12.54 -2.41
C ASP A 84 19.17 11.29 -2.18
N ILE A 85 19.44 10.23 -2.96
CA ILE A 85 18.80 8.92 -2.85
C ILE A 85 19.71 8.02 -2.01
N TYR A 86 19.20 7.52 -0.89
CA TYR A 86 19.93 6.68 0.05
C TYR A 86 19.67 5.18 -0.15
N GLY A 87 18.61 4.82 -0.86
CA GLY A 87 18.29 3.42 -1.14
C GLY A 87 17.20 3.33 -2.19
N THR A 88 17.29 2.32 -3.05
CA THR A 88 16.30 2.02 -4.09
C THR A 88 16.00 0.53 -4.09
N LEU A 89 14.71 0.18 -4.07
CA LEU A 89 14.24 -1.19 -4.18
C LEU A 89 13.26 -1.34 -5.35
N PHE A 90 13.47 -2.36 -6.16
CA PHE A 90 12.53 -2.78 -7.21
C PHE A 90 11.66 -3.90 -6.65
N TYR A 91 10.40 -3.60 -6.34
CA TYR A 91 9.49 -4.51 -5.67
C TYR A 91 8.37 -5.00 -6.61
N GLY A 92 7.96 -6.26 -6.45
CA GLY A 92 6.89 -6.88 -7.24
C GLY A 92 7.38 -7.80 -8.36
N TYR A 93 6.55 -8.02 -9.37
CA TYR A 93 6.81 -8.96 -10.47
C TYR A 93 7.35 -8.22 -11.69
N TRP A 94 8.66 -8.33 -11.92
CA TRP A 94 9.35 -7.67 -13.03
C TRP A 94 9.53 -8.55 -14.27
N GLU A 95 9.33 -9.86 -14.13
CA GLU A 95 9.44 -10.79 -15.25
C GLU A 95 8.16 -10.79 -16.10
N GLU A 96 8.35 -10.69 -17.42
CA GLU A 96 7.24 -10.77 -18.36
C GLU A 96 6.73 -12.21 -18.46
N LYS A 97 5.54 -12.48 -17.92
CA LYS A 97 4.91 -13.81 -18.08
C LYS A 97 4.74 -14.13 -19.56
N SER A 98 5.20 -15.32 -19.96
CA SER A 98 5.01 -15.84 -21.32
C SER A 98 3.52 -15.92 -21.70
N THR A 99 3.21 -15.86 -22.99
CA THR A 99 1.83 -15.92 -23.51
C THR A 99 1.06 -17.13 -23.00
N LEU A 100 1.73 -18.28 -22.85
CA LEU A 100 1.13 -19.51 -22.33
C LEU A 100 0.81 -19.40 -20.83
N ALA A 101 1.69 -18.77 -20.03
CA ALA A 101 1.45 -18.52 -18.61
C ALA A 101 0.27 -17.55 -18.39
N LYS A 102 0.14 -16.51 -19.23
CA LYS A 102 -1.00 -15.58 -19.25
C LYS A 102 -2.33 -16.25 -19.62
N MET A 103 -2.30 -17.33 -20.40
CA MET A 103 -3.50 -18.10 -20.78
C MET A 103 -3.92 -19.11 -19.71
N MET A 104 -2.99 -19.57 -18.86
CA MET A 104 -3.25 -20.57 -17.83
C MET A 104 -3.55 -19.96 -16.45
N SER A 105 -3.31 -18.67 -16.22
CA SER A 105 -3.68 -18.01 -14.97
C SER A 105 -5.20 -17.79 -14.89
N VAL A 106 -5.82 -18.41 -13.87
CA VAL A 106 -7.28 -18.59 -13.77
C VAL A 106 -8.00 -17.32 -13.28
N SER A 107 -7.28 -16.25 -12.86
CA SER A 107 -7.91 -14.95 -12.59
C SER A 107 -6.93 -13.77 -12.72
N LYS A 108 -7.31 -12.74 -13.50
CA LYS A 108 -6.50 -11.51 -13.68
C LYS A 108 -6.21 -10.74 -12.38
N ARG A 109 -6.99 -11.00 -11.32
CA ARG A 109 -6.97 -10.23 -10.06
C ARG A 109 -5.91 -10.77 -9.10
N GLU A 110 -5.56 -12.06 -9.19
CA GLU A 110 -4.44 -12.66 -8.46
C GLU A 110 -3.09 -12.32 -9.10
N ASP A 111 -3.04 -12.14 -10.42
CA ASP A 111 -1.81 -11.81 -11.14
C ASP A 111 -1.23 -10.42 -10.81
N ASN A 112 -2.06 -9.53 -10.28
CA ASN A 112 -1.73 -8.13 -9.98
C ASN A 112 -1.45 -7.89 -8.49
N ALA A 113 -1.72 -8.88 -7.64
CA ALA A 113 -1.43 -8.76 -6.21
C ALA A 113 0.09 -8.68 -5.98
N CYS A 114 0.51 -7.94 -4.97
CA CYS A 114 1.90 -7.90 -4.55
C CYS A 114 2.28 -9.17 -3.78
N PRO A 115 3.54 -9.66 -3.91
CA PRO A 115 4.01 -10.84 -3.20
C PRO A 115 3.99 -10.62 -1.68
N GLU A 116 3.28 -11.48 -0.96
CA GLU A 116 3.20 -11.38 0.50
C GLU A 116 4.50 -11.89 1.15
N GLU A 117 5.22 -11.02 1.85
CA GLU A 117 6.20 -11.43 2.87
C GLU A 117 5.46 -11.56 4.21
N TRP A 118 5.71 -12.66 4.92
CA TRP A 118 4.82 -13.27 5.92
C TRP A 118 4.39 -12.43 7.15
N GLU A 119 3.23 -12.86 7.69
CA GLU A 119 2.58 -12.57 8.99
C GLU A 119 1.80 -11.24 9.15
N GLY A 120 0.55 -11.25 8.67
CA GLY A 120 -0.52 -10.45 9.25
C GLY A 120 -0.87 -9.17 8.48
N GLU A 121 -1.90 -9.27 7.63
CA GLU A 121 -2.70 -8.19 7.01
C GLU A 121 -1.99 -7.11 6.16
N ALA A 122 -0.68 -6.88 6.31
CA ALA A 122 0.08 -5.90 5.56
C ALA A 122 1.42 -6.46 5.08
N ILE A 123 1.84 -6.07 3.88
CA ILE A 123 3.10 -6.48 3.28
C ILE A 123 4.19 -5.59 3.84
N HIS A 124 5.26 -6.17 4.39
CA HIS A 124 6.42 -5.42 4.86
C HIS A 124 7.53 -5.45 3.82
N VAL A 125 8.11 -4.29 3.53
CA VAL A 125 9.18 -4.13 2.57
C VAL A 125 10.30 -3.30 3.20
N ILE A 126 11.51 -3.86 3.20
CA ILE A 126 12.71 -3.22 3.74
C ILE A 126 13.56 -2.74 2.56
N VAL A 127 13.86 -1.45 2.53
CA VAL A 127 14.77 -0.87 1.53
C VAL A 127 16.16 -0.77 2.15
N GLU A 128 17.11 -1.46 1.53
CA GLU A 128 18.54 -1.42 1.90
C GLU A 128 19.11 -0.02 1.64
N ILE A 129 20.02 0.41 2.52
CA ILE A 129 20.70 1.70 2.39
C ILE A 129 22.02 1.49 1.65
N ASP A 130 22.26 2.31 0.64
CA ASP A 130 23.53 2.34 -0.09
C ASP A 130 24.66 2.81 0.85
N PRO A 131 25.61 1.92 1.19
CA PRO A 131 26.67 2.24 2.14
C PRO A 131 27.60 3.35 1.65
N ASP A 132 27.73 3.53 0.33
CA ASP A 132 28.60 4.54 -0.26
C ASP A 132 28.05 5.97 -0.07
N ILE A 133 26.73 6.09 0.19
CA ILE A 133 26.03 7.37 0.35
C ILE A 133 25.82 7.71 1.83
N ASP A 134 25.65 6.70 2.71
CA ASP A 134 25.50 6.90 4.16
C ASP A 134 26.80 7.35 4.86
N GLY A 135 27.95 7.31 4.16
CA GLY A 135 29.22 7.76 4.72
C GLY A 135 29.72 6.90 5.89
N ARG A 136 29.21 5.66 6.02
CA ARG A 136 29.85 4.62 6.83
C ARG A 136 31.05 4.07 6.06
N GLU A 137 32.10 4.88 5.93
CA GLU A 137 33.43 4.31 5.72
C GLU A 137 33.71 3.33 6.86
N ASP A 138 33.97 2.09 6.49
CA ASP A 138 34.43 1.01 7.36
C ASP A 138 35.49 1.50 8.36
N SER A 139 35.04 1.88 9.55
CA SER A 139 35.91 2.11 10.70
C SER A 139 36.39 0.79 11.32
N ALA A 140 36.15 -0.34 10.65
CA ALA A 140 36.58 -1.68 11.05
C ALA A 140 37.94 -2.10 10.47
N ALA A 141 38.64 -1.23 9.73
CA ALA A 141 39.97 -1.49 9.18
C ALA A 141 41.01 -0.44 9.62
N ARG A 142 41.21 -0.26 10.94
CA ARG A 142 42.44 0.29 11.51
C ARG A 142 42.82 -0.38 12.81
#